data_AF-A0A495ZKG1-F1
#
_entry.id   AF-A0A495ZKG1-F1
#
_cell.length_a   1.000
_cell.length_b   1.000
_cell.length_c   1.000
_cell.angle_alpha   90.00
_cell.angle_beta   90.00
_cell.angle_gamma   90.00
#
_symmetry.space_group_name_H-M   'P 1'
#
loop_
_entity.id
_entity.type
_entity.pdbx_description
1 polymer ?
#
loop_
_entity_poly.entity_id
_entity_poly.type
_entity_poly.pdbx_seq_one_letter_code
_entity_poly.pdbx_strand_id
1 'polypeptide(L)'
;YLIGLLISTTTRRTATSLMLCMFLWVGLVLVYPNWSRFSINPVGDMRAERQSASQQIDQIWEEADREEQRFLTNSPLEGDPPRFNIGYSGSSSRSGRRYGFNMTKVDADSEPSVPHFQNYQAFINATHIRLGEKVALIREQRLARTDIRQATWDKWLMKFSPASLYTFATSAWAGTDLDGMLDFSRATQGYRQMLIDYFRDKDAFASRKWFASDQGVVDWWDLPRFRFERADVWENAQRALADVSLLFLMNLILFMVTFLIFIKAEV
;
A
#
# COMPACT_ATOMS: atom_id res chain seq x y z
N TYR A 1 5.06 -34.45 7.82
CA TYR A 1 4.87 -35.91 7.74
C TYR A 1 5.94 -36.58 6.86
N LEU A 2 6.04 -36.25 5.56
CA LEU A 2 7.03 -36.82 4.64
C LEU A 2 8.51 -36.66 5.08
N ILE A 3 8.90 -35.51 5.64
CA ILE A 3 10.27 -35.29 6.15
C ILE A 3 10.60 -36.25 7.31
N GLY A 4 9.66 -36.47 8.22
CA GLY A 4 9.85 -37.41 9.34
C GLY A 4 9.93 -38.86 8.85
N LEU A 5 9.15 -39.21 7.82
CA LEU A 5 9.17 -40.53 7.20
C LEU A 5 10.50 -40.77 6.47
N LEU A 6 11.02 -39.76 5.75
CA LEU A 6 12.32 -39.80 5.08
C LEU A 6 13.48 -39.97 6.07
N ILE A 7 13.49 -39.22 7.18
CA ILE A 7 14.49 -39.40 8.25
C ILE A 7 14.37 -40.80 8.87
N SER A 8 13.15 -41.32 9.05
CA SER A 8 12.94 -42.67 9.58
C SER A 8 13.48 -43.76 8.64
N THR A 9 13.26 -43.63 7.33
CA THR A 9 13.75 -44.62 6.35
C THR A 9 15.27 -44.55 6.13
N THR A 10 15.89 -43.38 6.30
CA THR A 10 17.34 -43.20 6.04
C THR A 10 18.22 -43.82 7.14
N THR A 11 17.65 -44.08 8.31
CA THR A 11 18.44 -44.49 9.47
C THR A 11 18.18 -45.94 9.85
N ARG A 12 19.18 -46.82 9.68
CA ARG A 12 19.10 -48.27 10.00
C ARG A 12 18.94 -48.59 11.50
N ARG A 13 19.06 -47.61 12.40
CA ARG A 13 18.83 -47.75 13.85
C ARG A 13 17.83 -46.70 14.33
N THR A 14 16.82 -47.13 15.08
CA THR A 14 15.76 -46.29 15.65
C THR A 14 16.31 -45.15 16.51
N ALA A 15 17.37 -45.42 17.28
CA ALA A 15 18.01 -44.42 18.14
C ALA A 15 18.70 -43.28 17.35
N THR A 16 19.33 -43.57 16.22
CA THR A 16 19.99 -42.54 15.40
C THR A 16 18.98 -41.73 14.59
N SER A 17 17.87 -42.32 14.17
CA SER A 17 16.75 -41.60 13.55
C SER A 17 16.15 -40.58 14.52
N LEU A 18 15.92 -40.99 15.77
CA LEU A 18 15.39 -40.12 16.81
C LEU A 18 16.37 -38.99 17.15
N MET A 19 17.67 -39.27 17.27
CA MET A 19 18.70 -38.24 17.46
C MET A 19 18.76 -37.25 16.30
N LEU A 20 18.73 -37.71 15.05
CA LEU A 20 18.73 -36.82 13.87
C LEU A 20 17.47 -35.97 13.80
N CYS A 21 16.30 -36.55 14.08
CA CYS A 21 15.04 -35.82 14.08
C CYS A 21 15.01 -34.76 15.19
N MET A 22 15.53 -35.09 16.38
CA MET A 22 15.71 -34.12 17.47
C MET A 22 16.73 -33.03 17.11
N PHE A 23 17.86 -33.37 16.51
CA PHE A 23 18.88 -32.40 16.14
C PHE A 23 18.38 -31.45 15.05
N LEU A 24 17.68 -31.98 14.04
CA LEU A 24 17.08 -31.22 12.96
C LEU A 24 15.93 -30.36 13.49
N TRP A 25 15.13 -30.86 14.42
CA TRP A 25 14.11 -30.09 15.13
C TRP A 25 14.71 -28.95 15.95
N VAL A 26 15.77 -29.21 16.73
CA VAL A 26 16.49 -28.19 17.52
C VAL A 26 17.10 -27.13 16.61
N GLY A 27 17.76 -27.52 15.52
CA GLY A 27 18.28 -26.58 14.53
C GLY A 27 17.19 -25.72 13.89
N LEU A 28 16.06 -26.33 13.53
CA LEU A 28 14.94 -25.64 12.88
C LEU A 28 14.14 -24.75 13.85
N VAL A 29 14.11 -25.07 15.15
CA VAL A 29 13.41 -24.27 16.16
C VAL A 29 14.30 -23.19 16.79
N LEU A 30 15.60 -23.42 16.97
CA LEU A 30 16.51 -22.46 17.61
C LEU A 30 17.37 -21.68 16.60
N VAL A 31 17.91 -22.34 15.57
CA VAL A 31 18.83 -21.70 14.64
C VAL A 31 18.04 -20.93 13.58
N TYR A 32 17.04 -21.53 12.95
CA TYR A 32 16.27 -20.87 11.89
C TYR A 32 15.67 -19.50 12.27
N PRO A 33 14.96 -19.34 13.41
CA PRO A 33 14.41 -18.02 13.77
C PRO A 33 15.46 -17.01 14.22
N ASN A 34 16.61 -17.47 14.75
CA ASN A 34 17.71 -16.57 15.13
C ASN A 34 18.55 -16.15 13.93
N TRP A 35 18.77 -17.06 12.98
CA TRP A 35 19.53 -16.79 11.77
C TRP A 35 18.73 -15.90 10.80
N SER A 36 17.40 -16.06 10.72
CA SER A 36 16.55 -15.19 9.90
C SER A 36 16.60 -13.72 10.35
N ARG A 37 16.82 -13.46 11.65
CA ARG A 37 16.98 -12.10 12.20
C ARG A 37 18.36 -11.50 12.00
N PHE A 38 19.39 -12.32 11.80
CA PHE A 38 20.80 -11.89 11.82
C PHE A 38 21.45 -11.84 10.43
N SER A 39 21.06 -12.75 9.53
CA SER A 39 21.66 -12.87 8.19
C SER A 39 21.11 -11.86 7.18
N ILE A 40 20.05 -11.14 7.54
CA ILE A 40 19.58 -10.00 6.79
C ILE A 40 19.61 -8.85 7.79
N ASN A 41 20.50 -7.89 7.58
CA ASN A 41 20.56 -6.64 8.33
C ASN A 41 19.90 -5.47 7.54
N PRO A 42 18.69 -5.61 6.96
CA PRO A 42 18.08 -4.54 6.17
C PRO A 42 17.39 -3.51 7.07
N VAL A 43 17.28 -3.75 8.39
CA VAL A 43 16.58 -2.86 9.33
C VAL A 43 17.30 -1.51 9.46
N GLY A 44 18.63 -1.50 9.37
CA GLY A 44 19.44 -0.27 9.35
C GLY A 44 19.19 0.56 8.10
N ASP A 45 19.32 -0.05 6.93
CA ASP A 45 19.07 0.59 5.64
C ASP A 45 17.61 1.05 5.50
N MET A 46 16.65 0.24 5.96
CA MET A 46 15.23 0.59 5.93
C MET A 46 14.88 1.79 6.81
N ARG A 47 15.48 1.92 8.00
CA ARG A 47 15.27 3.09 8.85
C ARG A 47 15.84 4.35 8.21
N ALA A 48 17.04 4.25 7.62
CA ALA A 48 17.67 5.35 6.92
C ALA A 48 16.86 5.78 5.69
N GLU A 49 16.39 4.83 4.87
CA GLU A 49 15.54 5.11 3.71
C GLU A 49 14.18 5.70 4.13
N ARG A 50 13.57 5.20 5.20
CA ARG A 50 12.31 5.75 5.74
C ARG A 50 12.49 7.17 6.24
N GLN A 51 13.59 7.45 6.94
CA GLN A 51 13.90 8.79 7.42
C GLN A 51 14.18 9.74 6.26
N SER A 52 14.96 9.31 5.26
CA SER A 52 15.21 10.09 4.05
C SER A 52 13.93 10.41 3.28
N ALA A 53 13.05 9.42 3.09
CA ALA A 53 11.76 9.64 2.43
C ALA A 53 10.87 10.60 3.23
N SER A 54 10.85 10.48 4.56
CA SER A 54 10.12 11.44 5.42
C SER A 54 10.67 12.84 5.26
N GLN A 55 11.99 13.01 5.31
CA GLN A 55 12.64 14.32 5.15
C GLN A 55 12.35 14.94 3.78
N GLN A 56 12.36 14.15 2.70
CA GLN A 56 11.97 14.63 1.37
C GLN A 56 10.50 15.06 1.31
N ILE A 57 9.60 14.30 1.94
CA ILE A 57 8.19 14.66 2.04
C ILE A 57 8.02 15.95 2.85
N ASP A 58 8.75 16.11 3.96
CA ASP A 58 8.70 17.30 4.80
C ASP A 58 9.22 18.53 4.03
N GLN A 59 10.30 18.40 3.26
CA GLN A 59 10.80 19.47 2.38
C GLN A 59 9.78 19.88 1.31
N ILE A 60 9.04 18.92 0.74
CA ILE A 60 7.98 19.19 -0.23
C ILE A 60 6.82 19.98 0.42
N TRP A 61 6.46 19.65 1.66
CA TRP A 61 5.46 20.41 2.40
C TRP A 61 5.96 21.81 2.76
N GLU A 62 7.20 21.96 3.21
CA GLU A 62 7.77 23.28 3.48
C GLU A 62 7.82 24.17 2.23
N GLU A 63 8.15 23.60 1.07
CA GLU A 63 8.14 24.34 -0.20
C GLU A 63 6.71 24.82 -0.54
N ALA A 64 5.71 23.96 -0.35
CA ALA A 64 4.31 24.31 -0.56
C ALA A 64 3.82 25.40 0.39
N ASP A 65 4.16 25.30 1.68
CA ASP A 65 3.80 26.29 2.69
C ASP A 65 4.42 27.67 2.32
N ARG A 66 5.65 27.69 1.79
CA ARG A 66 6.29 28.91 1.29
C ARG A 66 5.61 29.45 0.04
N GLU A 67 5.21 28.59 -0.90
CA GLU A 67 4.46 29.00 -2.10
C GLU A 67 3.10 29.60 -1.71
N GLU A 68 2.40 29.00 -0.75
CA GLU A 68 1.14 29.53 -0.21
C GLU A 68 1.34 30.90 0.43
N GLN A 69 2.35 31.06 1.29
CA GLN A 69 2.66 32.35 1.91
C GLN A 69 2.97 33.44 0.87
N ARG A 70 3.67 33.11 -0.22
CA ARG A 70 3.93 34.05 -1.33
C ARG A 70 2.66 34.43 -2.06
N PHE A 71 1.73 33.49 -2.26
CA PHE A 71 0.43 33.77 -2.85
C PHE A 71 -0.36 34.74 -1.95
N LEU A 72 -0.43 34.44 -0.65
CA LEU A 72 -1.16 35.23 0.33
C LEU A 72 -0.59 36.65 0.50
N THR A 73 0.73 36.82 0.46
CA THR A 73 1.38 38.14 0.55
C THR A 73 0.98 39.08 -0.59
N ASN A 74 0.66 38.52 -1.77
CA ASN A 74 0.24 39.28 -2.95
C ASN A 74 -1.29 39.28 -3.13
N SER A 75 -2.03 38.68 -2.20
CA SER A 75 -3.48 38.54 -2.27
C SER A 75 -4.16 39.66 -1.48
N PRO A 76 -5.30 40.19 -1.96
CA PRO A 76 -6.12 41.12 -1.18
C PRO A 76 -6.97 40.42 -0.09
N LEU A 77 -6.78 39.11 0.12
CA LEU A 77 -7.47 38.35 1.16
C LEU A 77 -6.89 38.66 2.54
N GLU A 78 -7.73 39.15 3.45
CA GLU A 78 -7.38 39.40 4.85
C GLU A 78 -7.79 38.23 5.75
N GLY A 79 -7.02 37.96 6.81
CA GLY A 79 -7.28 36.90 7.78
C GLY A 79 -6.54 35.59 7.50
N ASP A 80 -6.75 34.59 8.36
CA ASP A 80 -6.00 33.33 8.28
C ASP A 80 -6.68 32.30 7.35
N PRO A 81 -5.91 31.61 6.48
CA PRO A 81 -6.45 30.49 5.70
C PRO A 81 -6.92 29.35 6.61
N PRO A 82 -7.88 28.52 6.15
CA PRO A 82 -8.50 28.56 4.82
C PRO A 82 -9.80 29.38 4.79
N ARG A 83 -10.15 30.11 5.86
CA ARG A 83 -11.44 30.82 5.95
C ARG A 83 -11.34 32.30 5.60
N PHE A 84 -10.21 32.92 5.92
CA PHE A 84 -10.02 34.37 5.83
C PHE A 84 -11.11 35.12 6.63
N ASN A 85 -11.14 36.44 6.53
CA ASN A 85 -12.19 37.29 7.10
C ASN A 85 -13.47 37.28 6.24
N ILE A 86 -13.84 36.11 5.70
CA ILE A 86 -15.06 35.93 4.92
C ILE A 86 -16.21 35.63 5.88
N GLY A 87 -17.19 36.53 5.93
CA GLY A 87 -18.45 36.33 6.62
C GLY A 87 -19.32 35.31 5.88
N TYR A 88 -19.67 34.22 6.55
CA TYR A 88 -20.57 33.21 6.01
C TYR A 88 -21.35 32.49 7.11
N SER A 89 -22.56 32.05 6.79
CA SER A 89 -23.28 31.02 7.54
C SER A 89 -22.90 29.65 7.02
N GLY A 90 -22.71 28.66 7.88
CA GLY A 90 -22.44 27.30 7.43
C GLY A 90 -21.82 26.39 8.49
N SER A 91 -21.41 25.22 8.04
CA SER A 91 -20.72 24.24 8.87
C SER A 91 -19.22 24.24 8.57
N SER A 92 -18.42 23.99 9.60
CA SER A 92 -17.00 23.78 9.42
C SER A 92 -16.53 22.62 10.28
N SER A 93 -15.54 21.89 9.78
CA SER A 93 -14.97 20.74 10.43
C SER A 93 -13.45 20.78 10.32
N ARG A 94 -12.78 20.31 11.38
CA ARG A 94 -11.34 20.16 11.42
C ARG A 94 -11.01 18.73 11.82
N SER A 95 -10.24 18.04 10.99
CA SER A 95 -9.72 16.71 11.27
C SER A 95 -8.21 16.70 11.03
N GLY A 96 -7.44 16.85 12.11
CA GLY A 96 -5.98 17.00 12.05
C GLY A 96 -5.57 18.25 11.26
N ARG A 97 -4.82 18.04 10.16
CA ARG A 97 -4.44 19.09 9.21
C ARG A 97 -5.48 19.37 8.13
N ARG A 98 -6.58 18.61 8.08
CA ARG A 98 -7.64 18.79 7.09
C ARG A 98 -8.70 19.72 7.64
N TYR A 99 -8.96 20.79 6.88
CA TYR A 99 -10.07 21.69 7.11
C TYR A 99 -11.11 21.49 6.01
N GLY A 100 -12.35 21.28 6.42
CA GLY A 100 -13.50 21.28 5.52
C GLY A 100 -14.48 22.35 5.99
N PHE A 101 -15.04 23.10 5.06
CA PHE A 101 -16.13 24.02 5.34
C PHE A 101 -17.16 23.92 4.21
N ASN A 102 -18.41 24.19 4.56
CA ASN A 102 -19.51 24.33 3.62
C ASN A 102 -20.21 25.64 3.96
N MET A 103 -20.14 26.61 3.06
CA MET A 103 -20.81 27.90 3.20
C MET A 103 -22.25 27.73 2.71
N THR A 104 -23.24 27.86 3.59
CA THR A 104 -24.65 27.88 3.19
C THR A 104 -25.07 29.22 2.61
N LYS A 105 -24.47 30.30 3.10
CA LYS A 105 -24.68 31.66 2.58
C LYS A 105 -23.46 32.51 2.87
N VAL A 106 -22.98 33.25 1.87
CA VAL A 106 -21.96 34.29 2.03
C VAL A 106 -22.62 35.62 2.39
N ASP A 107 -22.03 36.36 3.34
CA ASP A 107 -22.53 37.66 3.76
C ASP A 107 -22.29 38.71 2.66
N ALA A 108 -23.21 39.68 2.54
CA ALA A 108 -23.14 40.68 1.48
C ALA A 108 -21.83 41.49 1.49
N ASP A 109 -21.30 41.78 2.67
CA ASP A 109 -20.05 42.53 2.85
C ASP A 109 -18.82 41.74 2.37
N SER A 110 -18.93 40.41 2.25
CA SER A 110 -17.85 39.52 1.81
C SER A 110 -17.90 39.19 0.32
N GLU A 111 -18.94 39.60 -0.42
CA GLU A 111 -19.07 39.39 -1.85
C GLU A 111 -17.87 39.88 -2.70
N PRO A 112 -17.27 41.06 -2.42
CA PRO A 112 -16.09 41.50 -3.17
C PRO A 112 -14.87 40.57 -3.02
N SER A 113 -14.78 39.83 -1.92
CA SER A 113 -13.68 38.91 -1.62
C SER A 113 -13.88 37.53 -2.25
N VAL A 114 -15.09 37.19 -2.71
CA VAL A 114 -15.42 35.87 -3.27
C VAL A 114 -14.55 35.50 -4.48
N PRO A 115 -14.32 36.37 -5.48
CA PRO A 115 -13.44 36.03 -6.61
C PRO A 115 -11.99 35.77 -6.19
N HIS A 116 -11.49 36.52 -5.21
CA HIS A 116 -10.14 36.31 -4.67
C HIS A 116 -10.04 34.98 -3.91
N PHE A 117 -11.10 34.64 -3.17
CA PHE A 117 -11.21 33.35 -2.49
C PHE A 117 -11.27 32.18 -3.47
N GLN A 118 -12.03 32.30 -4.56
CA GLN A 118 -12.07 31.32 -5.65
C GLN A 118 -10.67 31.08 -6.24
N ASN A 119 -9.92 32.16 -6.47
CA ASN A 119 -8.54 32.07 -6.96
C ASN A 119 -7.61 31.37 -5.96
N TYR A 120 -7.74 31.67 -4.66
CA TYR A 120 -7.00 30.96 -3.62
C TYR A 120 -7.36 29.46 -3.59
N GLN A 121 -8.65 29.13 -3.64
CA GLN A 121 -9.12 27.74 -3.66
C GLN A 121 -8.61 26.97 -4.88
N ALA A 122 -8.60 27.60 -6.06
CA ALA A 122 -8.04 27.01 -7.27
C ALA A 122 -6.53 26.75 -7.12
N PHE A 123 -5.79 27.74 -6.60
CA PHE A 123 -4.36 27.65 -6.34
C PHE A 123 -4.02 26.54 -5.33
N ILE A 124 -4.64 26.54 -4.14
CA ILE A 124 -4.29 25.62 -3.06
C ILE A 124 -4.67 24.17 -3.42
N ASN A 125 -5.79 23.96 -4.11
CA ASN A 125 -6.19 22.63 -4.58
C ASN A 125 -5.23 22.10 -5.65
N ALA A 126 -4.84 22.93 -6.63
CA ALA A 126 -3.85 22.55 -7.63
C ALA A 126 -2.50 22.20 -6.99
N THR A 127 -2.06 23.00 -6.01
CA THR A 127 -0.86 22.74 -5.21
C THR A 127 -0.98 21.41 -4.47
N HIS A 128 -2.05 21.16 -3.71
CA HIS A 128 -2.26 19.89 -3.01
C HIS A 128 -2.30 18.67 -3.94
N ILE A 129 -2.91 18.79 -5.13
CA ILE A 129 -2.92 17.71 -6.12
C ILE A 129 -1.49 17.38 -6.57
N ARG A 130 -0.71 18.40 -6.94
CA ARG A 130 0.70 18.28 -7.35
C ARG A 130 1.59 17.70 -6.24
N LEU A 131 1.42 18.16 -5.00
CA LEU A 131 2.14 17.63 -3.85
C LEU A 131 1.79 16.16 -3.61
N GLY A 132 0.50 15.82 -3.69
CA GLY A 132 0.02 14.45 -3.55
C GLY A 132 0.69 13.51 -4.56
N GLU A 133 0.89 13.94 -5.80
CA GLU A 133 1.60 13.18 -6.83
C GLU A 133 3.10 13.01 -6.53
N LYS A 134 3.79 14.11 -6.16
CA LYS A 134 5.20 14.04 -5.75
C LYS A 134 5.41 13.09 -4.55
N VAL A 135 4.56 13.22 -3.53
CA VAL A 135 4.61 12.38 -2.32
C VAL A 135 4.26 10.93 -2.65
N ALA A 136 3.29 10.68 -3.53
CA ALA A 136 2.96 9.33 -3.97
C ALA A 136 4.15 8.65 -4.66
N LEU A 137 4.84 9.35 -5.55
CA LEU A 137 6.01 8.83 -6.26
C LEU A 137 7.16 8.45 -5.30
N ILE A 138 7.46 9.31 -4.32
CA ILE A 138 8.47 9.01 -3.28
C ILE A 138 8.07 7.77 -2.47
N ARG A 139 6.79 7.69 -2.07
CA ARG A 139 6.28 6.55 -1.29
C ARG A 139 6.32 5.26 -2.10
N GLU A 140 5.98 5.30 -3.38
CA GLU A 140 6.01 4.14 -4.27
C GLU A 140 7.44 3.65 -4.51
N GLN A 141 8.39 4.55 -4.77
CA GLN A 141 9.81 4.19 -4.88
C GLN A 141 10.34 3.55 -3.59
N ARG A 142 9.96 4.08 -2.42
CA ARG A 142 10.31 3.48 -1.12
C ARG A 142 9.70 2.09 -0.97
N LEU A 143 8.39 1.94 -1.22
CA LEU A 143 7.69 0.67 -1.11
C LEU A 143 8.32 -0.41 -1.98
N ALA A 144 8.70 -0.07 -3.22
CA ALA A 144 9.37 -0.98 -4.13
C ALA A 144 10.75 -1.43 -3.62
N ARG A 145 11.53 -0.53 -3.00
CA ARG A 145 12.88 -0.83 -2.51
C ARG A 145 12.90 -1.59 -1.19
N THR A 146 12.01 -1.25 -0.26
CA THR A 146 11.99 -1.83 1.09
C THR A 146 10.96 -2.95 1.21
N ASP A 147 9.68 -2.56 1.21
CA ASP A 147 8.61 -3.39 1.75
C ASP A 147 8.26 -4.54 0.80
N ILE A 148 8.22 -4.28 -0.52
CA ILE A 148 8.00 -5.31 -1.54
C ILE A 148 9.19 -6.27 -1.61
N ARG A 149 10.42 -5.75 -1.55
CA ARG A 149 11.63 -6.57 -1.59
C ARG A 149 11.71 -7.50 -0.38
N GLN A 150 11.41 -6.99 0.82
CA GLN A 150 11.37 -7.80 2.03
C GLN A 150 10.26 -8.85 1.95
N ALA A 151 9.04 -8.45 1.57
CA ALA A 151 7.93 -9.40 1.42
C ALA A 151 8.25 -10.50 0.40
N THR A 152 8.99 -10.17 -0.67
CA THR A 152 9.44 -11.14 -1.67
C THR A 152 10.46 -12.11 -1.08
N TRP A 153 11.42 -11.62 -0.29
CA TRP A 153 12.40 -12.48 0.39
C TRP A 153 11.76 -13.37 1.44
N ASP A 154 10.84 -12.83 2.24
CA ASP A 154 10.06 -13.58 3.21
C ASP A 154 9.24 -14.67 2.50
N LYS A 155 8.63 -14.35 1.35
CA LYS A 155 7.95 -15.32 0.48
C LYS A 155 8.92 -16.44 0.05
N TRP A 156 10.11 -16.11 -0.43
CA TRP A 156 11.12 -17.10 -0.84
C TRP A 156 11.57 -18.01 0.32
N LEU A 157 11.82 -17.45 1.50
CA LEU A 157 12.18 -18.24 2.69
C LEU A 157 11.03 -19.15 3.13
N MET A 158 9.80 -18.64 3.12
CA MET A 158 8.63 -19.42 3.49
C MET A 158 8.33 -20.54 2.51
N LYS A 159 8.67 -20.40 1.22
CA LYS A 159 8.47 -21.43 0.18
C LYS A 159 9.21 -22.75 0.44
N PHE A 160 10.19 -22.80 1.33
CA PHE A 160 10.83 -24.06 1.76
C PHE A 160 9.91 -24.95 2.63
N SER A 161 8.80 -24.39 3.13
CA SER A 161 7.79 -25.14 3.88
C SER A 161 6.61 -25.53 2.98
N PRO A 162 6.24 -26.83 2.91
CA PRO A 162 5.06 -27.27 2.18
C PRO A 162 3.76 -26.61 2.66
N ALA A 163 3.65 -26.33 3.96
CA ALA A 163 2.47 -25.68 4.53
C ALA A 163 2.34 -24.24 4.01
N SER A 164 3.45 -23.51 3.91
CA SER A 164 3.46 -22.14 3.39
C SER A 164 3.16 -22.09 1.89
N LEU A 165 3.64 -23.06 1.10
CA LEU A 165 3.31 -23.17 -0.33
C LEU A 165 1.81 -23.35 -0.56
N TYR A 166 1.15 -24.15 0.26
CA TYR A 166 -0.31 -24.30 0.21
C TYR A 166 -1.02 -22.98 0.54
N THR A 167 -0.57 -22.27 1.59
CA THR A 167 -1.09 -20.95 1.94
C THR A 167 -0.89 -19.93 0.83
N PHE A 168 0.26 -19.91 0.17
CA PHE A 168 0.51 -19.01 -0.96
C PHE A 168 -0.38 -19.34 -2.15
N ALA A 169 -0.47 -20.61 -2.55
CA ALA A 169 -1.33 -21.04 -3.65
C ALA A 169 -2.80 -20.70 -3.39
N THR A 170 -3.30 -20.95 -2.17
CA THR A 170 -4.69 -20.60 -1.80
C THR A 170 -4.92 -19.10 -1.73
N SER A 171 -3.96 -18.31 -1.21
CA SER A 171 -4.04 -16.85 -1.20
C SER A 171 -4.03 -16.24 -2.61
N ALA A 172 -3.21 -16.77 -3.51
CA ALA A 172 -3.16 -16.36 -4.91
C ALA A 172 -4.47 -16.69 -5.62
N TRP A 173 -5.00 -17.89 -5.39
CA TRP A 173 -6.27 -18.30 -5.98
C TRP A 173 -7.47 -17.47 -5.47
N ALA A 174 -7.46 -17.09 -4.19
CA ALA A 174 -8.44 -16.20 -3.60
C ALA A 174 -8.25 -14.71 -4.00
N GLY A 175 -7.13 -14.36 -4.65
CA GLY A 175 -6.77 -13.00 -5.02
C GLY A 175 -6.44 -12.11 -3.80
N THR A 176 -6.03 -12.72 -2.68
CA THR A 176 -5.66 -12.02 -1.43
C THR A 176 -4.16 -12.07 -1.18
N ASP A 177 -3.37 -12.37 -2.19
CA ASP A 177 -1.93 -12.39 -2.14
C ASP A 177 -1.34 -10.96 -2.31
N LEU A 178 -0.01 -10.87 -2.27
CA LEU A 178 0.69 -9.60 -2.43
C LEU A 178 0.36 -8.92 -3.77
N ASP A 179 0.21 -9.71 -4.84
CA ASP A 179 -0.09 -9.19 -6.17
C ASP A 179 -1.52 -8.61 -6.21
N GLY A 180 -2.50 -9.28 -5.60
CA GLY A 180 -3.86 -8.73 -5.45
C GLY A 180 -3.91 -7.41 -4.65
N MET A 181 -3.07 -7.27 -3.62
CA MET A 181 -2.93 -6.00 -2.89
C MET A 181 -2.36 -4.88 -3.79
N LEU A 182 -1.35 -5.20 -4.60
CA LEU A 182 -0.76 -4.24 -5.53
C LEU A 182 -1.74 -3.83 -6.64
N ASP A 183 -2.53 -4.78 -7.16
CA ASP A 183 -3.57 -4.52 -8.14
C ASP A 183 -4.63 -3.57 -7.57
N PHE A 184 -5.07 -3.78 -6.33
CA PHE A 184 -5.98 -2.86 -5.63
C PHE A 184 -5.39 -1.46 -5.44
N SER A 185 -4.10 -1.37 -5.08
CA SER A 185 -3.40 -0.09 -4.95
C SER A 185 -3.38 0.67 -6.27
N ARG A 186 -3.05 -0.01 -7.39
CA ARG A 186 -3.06 0.61 -8.72
C ARG A 186 -4.46 1.04 -9.14
N ALA A 187 -5.48 0.23 -8.90
CA ALA A 187 -6.87 0.60 -9.18
C ALA A 187 -7.32 1.84 -8.39
N THR A 188 -6.90 1.95 -7.13
CA THR A 188 -7.18 3.11 -6.28
C THR A 188 -6.48 4.37 -6.79
N GLN A 189 -5.22 4.26 -7.24
CA GLN A 189 -4.48 5.37 -7.85
C GLN A 189 -5.15 5.84 -9.16
N GLY A 190 -5.57 4.90 -10.02
CA GLY A 190 -6.30 5.22 -11.25
C GLY A 190 -7.62 5.94 -10.97
N TYR A 191 -8.39 5.46 -9.99
CA TYR A 191 -9.62 6.12 -9.56
C TYR A 191 -9.39 7.52 -8.98
N ARG A 192 -8.30 7.73 -8.22
CA ARG A 192 -7.92 9.08 -7.77
C ARG A 192 -7.72 10.03 -8.95
N GLN A 193 -7.03 9.61 -10.01
CA GLN A 193 -6.83 10.45 -11.19
C GLN A 193 -8.16 10.75 -11.88
N MET A 194 -9.01 9.73 -12.08
CA MET A 194 -10.35 9.91 -12.63
C MET A 194 -11.19 10.92 -11.83
N LEU A 195 -11.11 10.90 -10.49
CA LEU A 195 -11.79 11.89 -9.65
C LEU A 195 -11.22 13.30 -9.80
N ILE A 196 -9.89 13.43 -9.90
CA ILE A 196 -9.24 14.73 -10.11
C ILE A 196 -9.66 15.31 -11.46
N ASP A 197 -9.64 14.50 -12.51
CA ASP A 197 -10.05 14.91 -13.86
C ASP A 197 -11.53 15.29 -13.88
N TYR A 198 -12.40 14.51 -13.25
CA TYR A 198 -13.81 14.86 -13.07
C TYR A 198 -14.00 16.23 -12.39
N PHE A 199 -13.27 16.51 -11.32
CA PHE A 199 -13.34 17.80 -10.64
C PHE A 199 -12.77 18.95 -11.48
N ARG A 200 -11.75 18.69 -12.32
CA ARG A 200 -11.24 19.69 -13.28
C ARG A 200 -12.27 19.98 -14.36
N ASP A 201 -12.91 18.96 -14.92
CA ASP A 201 -13.93 19.10 -15.98
C ASP A 201 -15.15 19.90 -15.51
N LYS A 202 -15.48 19.82 -14.22
CA LYS A 202 -16.57 20.58 -13.58
C LYS A 202 -16.15 21.94 -13.03
N ASP A 203 -14.90 22.36 -13.25
CA ASP A 203 -14.30 23.56 -12.67
C ASP A 203 -14.50 23.65 -11.14
N ALA A 204 -14.48 22.50 -10.46
CA ALA A 204 -14.87 22.37 -9.07
C ALA A 204 -13.94 23.11 -8.11
N PHE A 205 -12.68 23.28 -8.51
CA PHE A 205 -11.65 23.89 -7.67
C PHE A 205 -11.74 25.41 -7.60
N ALA A 206 -12.33 26.05 -8.61
CA ALA A 206 -12.52 27.51 -8.67
C ALA A 206 -13.99 27.92 -8.48
N SER A 207 -14.94 27.03 -8.72
CA SER A 207 -16.36 27.37 -8.72
C SER A 207 -16.96 27.55 -7.32
N ARG A 208 -17.66 28.68 -7.13
CA ARG A 208 -18.40 29.01 -5.89
C ARG A 208 -19.34 27.91 -5.47
N LYS A 209 -20.02 27.27 -6.42
CA LYS A 209 -21.01 26.22 -6.18
C LYS A 209 -20.47 25.03 -5.36
N TRP A 210 -19.15 24.81 -5.37
CA TRP A 210 -18.51 23.66 -4.72
C TRP A 210 -18.09 23.92 -3.28
N PHE A 211 -18.06 25.17 -2.83
CA PHE A 211 -17.75 25.53 -1.45
C PHE A 211 -18.83 26.42 -0.79
N ALA A 212 -19.72 27.00 -1.61
CA ALA A 212 -20.90 27.72 -1.20
C ALA A 212 -22.15 27.20 -1.93
N SER A 213 -23.18 26.86 -1.15
CA SER A 213 -24.45 26.31 -1.66
C SER A 213 -25.50 27.38 -1.97
N ASP A 214 -25.11 28.66 -1.92
CA ASP A 214 -25.96 29.82 -2.21
C ASP A 214 -26.38 29.93 -3.69
N GLN A 215 -25.57 29.39 -4.61
CA GLN A 215 -25.88 29.31 -6.04
C GLN A 215 -26.49 27.96 -6.46
N GLY A 216 -26.91 27.13 -5.49
CA GLY A 216 -27.58 25.86 -5.71
C GLY A 216 -26.74 24.62 -5.39
N VAL A 217 -27.37 23.46 -5.47
CA VAL A 217 -26.79 22.18 -5.02
C VAL A 217 -25.89 21.58 -6.11
N VAL A 218 -24.70 21.10 -5.72
CA VAL A 218 -23.82 20.29 -6.58
C VAL A 218 -24.52 19.00 -6.95
N ASP A 219 -24.49 18.63 -8.23
CA ASP A 219 -24.95 17.31 -8.64
C ASP A 219 -23.91 16.26 -8.26
N TRP A 220 -24.34 15.25 -7.52
CA TRP A 220 -23.49 14.15 -7.05
C TRP A 220 -23.84 12.84 -7.77
N TRP A 221 -24.87 12.81 -8.63
CA TRP A 221 -25.33 11.59 -9.29
C TRP A 221 -24.36 11.11 -10.37
N ASP A 222 -23.64 12.02 -11.02
CA ASP A 222 -22.64 11.77 -12.05
C ASP A 222 -21.22 11.58 -11.48
N LEU A 223 -21.06 11.56 -10.16
CA LEU A 223 -19.76 11.30 -9.52
C LEU A 223 -19.24 9.91 -9.93
N PRO A 224 -17.99 9.80 -10.42
CA PRO A 224 -17.36 8.52 -10.72
C PRO A 224 -17.42 7.60 -9.50
N ARG A 225 -17.86 6.35 -9.69
CA ARG A 225 -17.92 5.37 -8.60
C ARG A 225 -16.71 4.45 -8.68
N PHE A 226 -16.03 4.29 -7.55
CA PHE A 226 -14.97 3.29 -7.46
C PHE A 226 -15.55 1.90 -7.70
N ARG A 227 -14.99 1.19 -8.68
CA ARG A 227 -15.24 -0.22 -8.92
C ARG A 227 -13.90 -0.92 -9.02
N PHE A 228 -13.68 -1.87 -8.12
CA PHE A 228 -12.53 -2.74 -8.17
C PHE A 228 -12.93 -4.06 -8.79
N GLU A 229 -12.48 -4.29 -10.01
CA GLU A 229 -12.56 -5.59 -10.66
C GLU A 229 -11.35 -6.40 -10.19
N ARG A 230 -11.61 -7.49 -9.45
CA ARG A 230 -10.53 -8.42 -9.07
C ARG A 230 -10.01 -9.09 -10.33
N ALA A 231 -8.73 -9.44 -10.32
CA ALA A 231 -8.14 -10.29 -11.35
C ALA A 231 -9.02 -11.53 -11.57
N ASP A 232 -9.13 -11.92 -12.84
CA ASP A 232 -9.97 -13.06 -13.23
C ASP A 232 -9.53 -14.32 -12.47
N VAL A 233 -10.49 -15.22 -12.21
CA VAL A 233 -10.20 -16.51 -11.54
C VAL A 233 -9.11 -17.28 -12.29
N TRP A 234 -9.08 -17.14 -13.62
CA TRP A 234 -8.04 -17.72 -14.46
C TRP A 234 -6.67 -17.08 -14.25
N GLU A 235 -6.60 -15.75 -14.17
CA GLU A 235 -5.35 -15.04 -13.91
C GLU A 235 -4.79 -15.40 -12.53
N ASN A 236 -5.66 -15.47 -11.52
CA ASN A 236 -5.30 -15.93 -10.18
C ASN A 236 -4.83 -17.40 -10.16
N ALA A 237 -5.46 -18.28 -10.95
CA ALA A 237 -5.03 -19.66 -11.11
C ALA A 237 -3.64 -19.76 -11.78
N GLN A 238 -3.37 -18.92 -12.78
CA GLN A 238 -2.06 -18.84 -13.42
C GLN A 238 -0.98 -18.34 -12.45
N ARG A 239 -1.30 -17.36 -11.58
CA ARG A 239 -0.41 -16.91 -10.50
C ARG A 239 -0.12 -18.02 -9.49
N ALA A 240 -1.13 -18.82 -9.12
CA ALA A 240 -0.98 -19.95 -8.20
C ALA A 240 -0.21 -21.14 -8.81
N LEU A 241 -0.17 -21.26 -10.15
CA LEU A 241 0.41 -22.41 -10.84
C LEU A 241 1.88 -22.66 -10.48
N ALA A 242 2.68 -21.59 -10.33
CA ALA A 242 4.08 -21.71 -9.96
C ALA A 242 4.25 -22.35 -8.57
N ASP A 243 3.42 -21.93 -7.60
CA ASP A 243 3.47 -22.43 -6.23
C ASP A 243 2.93 -23.87 -6.14
N VAL A 244 1.87 -24.19 -6.89
CA VAL A 244 1.33 -25.56 -7.01
C VAL A 244 2.35 -26.51 -7.67
N SER A 245 3.01 -26.07 -8.74
CA SER A 245 4.03 -26.85 -9.44
C SER A 245 5.22 -27.15 -8.54
N LEU A 246 5.66 -26.15 -7.76
CA LEU A 246 6.73 -26.32 -6.78
C LEU A 246 6.32 -27.28 -5.65
N LEU A 247 5.08 -27.18 -5.16
CA LEU A 247 4.53 -28.11 -4.17
C LEU A 247 4.49 -29.55 -4.71
N PHE A 248 4.08 -29.74 -5.97
CA PHE A 248 4.09 -31.06 -6.62
C PHE A 248 5.51 -31.62 -6.76
N LEU A 249 6.45 -30.83 -7.28
CA LEU A 249 7.87 -31.21 -7.41
C LEU A 249 8.48 -31.58 -6.06
N MET A 250 8.23 -30.79 -5.01
CA MET A 250 8.76 -31.07 -3.69
C MET A 250 8.22 -32.38 -3.12
N ASN A 251 6.92 -32.65 -3.29
CA ASN A 251 6.33 -33.94 -2.90
C ASN A 251 6.93 -35.10 -3.71
N LEU A 252 7.11 -34.94 -5.03
CA LEU A 252 7.72 -35.95 -5.90
C LEU A 252 9.15 -36.28 -5.48
N ILE A 253 9.97 -35.26 -5.22
CA ILE A 253 11.37 -35.43 -4.77
C ILE A 253 11.41 -36.12 -3.42
N LEU A 254 10.60 -35.67 -2.44
CA LEU A 254 10.50 -36.31 -1.14
C LEU A 254 10.11 -37.79 -1.27
N PHE A 255 9.10 -38.09 -2.10
CA PHE A 255 8.67 -39.45 -2.36
C PHE A 255 9.77 -40.30 -3.01
N MET A 256 10.42 -39.80 -4.07
CA MET A 256 11.51 -40.48 -4.77
C MET A 256 12.68 -40.79 -3.83
N VAL A 257 13.09 -39.81 -3.01
CA VAL A 257 14.19 -40.00 -2.05
C VAL A 257 13.81 -41.04 -0.99
N THR A 258 12.61 -40.96 -0.42
CA THR A 258 12.12 -41.97 0.52
C THR A 258 12.09 -43.37 -0.11
N PHE A 259 11.59 -43.49 -1.33
CA PHE A 259 11.48 -44.75 -2.06
C PHE A 259 12.86 -45.37 -2.36
N LEU A 260 13.81 -44.57 -2.86
CA LEU A 260 15.18 -45.02 -3.13
C LEU A 260 15.89 -45.50 -1.86
N ILE A 261 15.67 -44.79 -0.75
CA ILE A 261 16.23 -45.16 0.54
C ILE A 261 15.63 -46.48 1.05
N PHE A 262 14.32 -46.67 0.88
CA PHE A 262 13.63 -47.90 1.26
C PHE A 262 14.18 -49.11 0.48
N ILE A 263 14.30 -49.01 -0.85
CA ILE A 263 14.89 -50.07 -1.69
C ILE A 263 16.30 -50.42 -1.21
N LYS A 264 17.13 -49.42 -0.92
CA LYS A 264 18.52 -49.61 -0.47
C LYS A 264 18.64 -50.15 0.97
N ALA A 265 17.55 -50.14 1.73
CA ALA A 265 17.48 -50.73 3.07
C ALA A 265 16.98 -52.18 3.03
N GLU A 266 16.22 -52.56 1.99
CA GLU A 266 15.65 -53.90 1.79
C GLU A 266 16.61 -54.86 1.03
N VAL A 267 17.55 -54.31 0.24
CA VAL A 267 18.69 -55.03 -0.38
C VAL A 267 19.90 -55.03 0.55
#